data_AF-L0DBU6-F1
#
_entry.id   AF-L0DBU6-F1
#
_cell.length_a   1.000
_cell.length_b   1.000
_cell.length_c   1.000
_cell.angle_alpha   90.00
_cell.angle_beta   90.00
_cell.angle_gamma   90.00
#
_symmetry.space_group_name_H-M   'P 1'
#
loop_
_entity.id
_entity.type
_entity.pdbx_description
1 polymer ?
#
loop_
_entity_poly.entity_id
_entity_poly.type
_entity_poly.pdbx_seq_one_letter_code
_entity_poly.pdbx_strand_id
1 'polypeptide(L)'
;MLTHQNRLIVEDALCASRSVHTLRVHHCEFPEIRAECSTVAEGVTHLIVQLKCARENIQSKWRCDLIDRAIDDANELLQAMAEAELNKDNAPCECTVHVPDQIETTLPERRSSL
;
A
#
# COMPACT_ATOMS: atom_id res chain seq x y z
N MET A 1 7.10 -20.24 -1.65
CA MET A 1 7.66 -19.74 -0.37
C MET A 1 7.71 -18.23 -0.51
N LEU A 2 6.63 -17.54 -0.13
CA LEU A 2 6.49 -16.08 -0.32
C LEU A 2 7.39 -15.39 0.70
N THR A 3 8.42 -14.71 0.21
CA THR A 3 9.30 -13.92 1.05
C THR A 3 8.49 -12.79 1.69
N HIS A 4 8.39 -12.82 3.01
CA HIS A 4 7.88 -11.72 3.84
C HIS A 4 8.94 -10.58 3.84
N GLN A 5 9.31 -10.10 2.65
CA GLN A 5 10.45 -9.21 2.42
C GLN A 5 10.07 -7.73 2.44
N ASN A 6 8.79 -7.39 2.40
CA ASN A 6 8.40 -5.99 2.34
C ASN A 6 8.32 -5.39 3.75
N ARG A 7 9.39 -4.70 4.17
CA ARG A 7 9.46 -3.96 5.44
C ARG A 7 8.71 -2.64 5.43
N LEU A 8 8.13 -2.28 4.29
CA LEU A 8 7.24 -1.13 4.17
C LEU A 8 5.82 -1.51 4.56
N ILE A 9 5.21 -0.64 5.35
CA ILE A 9 3.83 -0.75 5.80
C ILE A 9 3.03 0.33 5.06
N VAL A 10 1.89 -0.09 4.52
CA VAL A 10 0.92 0.78 3.85
C VAL A 10 -0.38 0.74 4.66
N GLU A 11 -0.82 1.90 5.12
CA GLU A 11 -2.03 2.08 5.90
C GLU A 11 -3.01 2.97 5.16
N ASP A 12 -4.31 2.70 5.29
CA ASP A 12 -5.35 3.62 4.86
C ASP A 12 -5.47 4.77 5.88
N ALA A 13 -5.44 6.01 5.40
CA ALA A 13 -5.43 7.20 6.23
C ALA A 13 -6.36 8.27 5.65
N LEU A 14 -6.97 9.08 6.51
CA LEU A 14 -7.70 10.26 6.07
C LEU A 14 -6.79 11.48 6.13
N CYS A 15 -6.69 12.21 5.02
CA CYS A 15 -5.98 13.49 5.00
C CYS A 15 -6.65 14.45 6.00
N ALA A 16 -5.92 14.88 7.02
CA ALA A 16 -6.44 15.76 8.08
C ALA A 16 -7.04 17.07 7.56
N SER A 17 -6.56 17.55 6.41
CA SER A 17 -6.96 18.84 5.84
C SER A 17 -8.14 18.77 4.86
N ARG A 18 -8.40 17.61 4.26
CA ARG A 18 -9.39 17.47 3.18
C ARG A 18 -10.39 16.32 3.37
N SER A 19 -10.22 15.50 4.41
CA SER A 19 -11.02 14.29 4.66
C SER A 19 -11.10 13.35 3.45
N VAL A 20 -10.07 13.38 2.59
CA VAL A 20 -9.93 12.49 1.44
C VAL A 20 -9.14 11.26 1.88
N HIS A 21 -9.53 10.08 1.38
CA HIS A 21 -8.76 8.85 1.54
C HIS A 21 -7.37 9.01 0.93
N THR A 22 -6.37 8.68 1.72
CA THR A 22 -4.96 8.73 1.39
C THR A 22 -4.30 7.47 1.91
N LEU A 23 -3.18 7.10 1.30
CA LEU A 23 -2.35 6.02 1.76
C LEU A 23 -1.19 6.62 2.55
N ARG A 24 -0.95 6.06 3.74
CA ARG A 24 0.23 6.34 4.54
C ARG A 24 1.23 5.21 4.35
N VAL A 25 2.43 5.56 3.92
CA VAL A 25 3.52 4.61 3.68
C VAL A 25 4.68 4.93 4.61
N HIS A 26 5.18 3.93 5.33
CA HIS A 26 6.34 4.07 6.20
C HIS A 26 7.16 2.78 6.28
N HIS A 27 8.41 2.89 6.71
CA HIS A 27 9.26 1.73 6.97
C HIS A 27 9.01 1.21 8.40
N CYS A 28 9.09 -0.10 8.63
CA CYS A 28 8.83 -0.70 9.95
C CYS A 28 9.83 -0.24 11.03
N GLU A 29 11.09 0.00 10.64
CA GLU A 29 12.14 0.49 11.54
C GLU A 29 12.07 2.02 11.76
N PHE A 30 11.29 2.74 10.95
CA PHE A 30 11.17 4.20 11.00
C PHE A 30 9.70 4.65 10.87
N PRO A 31 8.82 4.27 11.81
CA PRO A 31 7.41 4.66 11.76
C PRO A 31 7.21 6.19 11.87
N GLU A 32 8.20 6.92 12.40
CA GLU A 32 8.18 8.38 12.46
C GLU A 32 8.40 9.05 11.10
N ILE A 33 9.03 8.36 10.14
CA ILE A 33 9.25 8.85 8.78
C ILE A 33 8.21 8.22 7.87
N ARG A 34 7.23 9.03 7.45
CA ARG A 34 6.07 8.55 6.71
C ARG A 34 5.67 9.51 5.60
N ALA A 35 5.17 8.96 4.52
CA ALA A 35 4.61 9.72 3.40
C ALA A 35 3.11 9.47 3.30
N GLU A 36 2.34 10.52 3.01
CA GLU A 36 0.90 10.45 2.78
C GLU A 36 0.64 10.82 1.31
N CYS A 37 0.13 9.88 0.52
CA CYS A 37 -0.06 10.02 -0.92
C CYS A 37 -1.33 9.31 -1.41
N SER A 38 -1.78 9.61 -2.63
CA SER A 38 -2.95 8.97 -3.21
C SER A 38 -2.68 7.56 -3.73
N THR A 39 -1.41 7.24 -4.04
CA THR A 39 -0.99 5.94 -4.54
C THR A 39 0.21 5.40 -3.75
N VAL A 40 0.37 4.07 -3.76
CA VAL A 40 1.51 3.42 -3.09
C VAL A 40 2.83 3.85 -3.74
N ALA A 41 2.91 3.90 -5.08
CA ALA A 41 4.15 4.27 -5.79
C ALA A 41 4.61 5.71 -5.47
N GLU A 42 3.68 6.66 -5.43
CA GLU A 42 3.97 8.04 -4.99
C GLU A 42 4.41 8.06 -3.53
N GLY A 43 3.70 7.32 -2.67
CA GLY A 43 4.02 7.20 -1.24
C GLY A 43 5.44 6.66 -1.00
N VAL A 44 5.83 5.60 -1.70
CA VAL A 44 7.18 5.02 -1.63
C VAL A 44 8.23 6.00 -2.13
N THR A 45 7.96 6.68 -3.25
CA THR A 45 8.87 7.71 -3.80
C THR A 45 9.09 8.84 -2.81
N HIS A 46 8.01 9.34 -2.19
CA HIS A 46 8.08 10.39 -1.17
C HIS A 46 8.78 9.90 0.10
N LEU A 47 8.58 8.64 0.50
CA LEU A 47 9.28 8.04 1.64
C LEU A 47 10.79 8.00 1.40
N ILE A 48 11.24 7.60 0.21
CA ILE A 48 12.67 7.59 -0.15
C ILE A 48 13.28 8.99 -0.01
N VAL A 49 12.59 10.03 -0.47
CA VAL A 49 13.06 11.42 -0.34
C VAL A 49 13.19 11.80 1.14
N GLN A 50 12.20 11.49 1.97
CA GLN A 50 12.25 11.80 3.40
C GLN A 50 13.37 11.03 4.12
N LEU A 51 13.60 9.75 3.78
CA LEU A 51 14.70 8.96 4.32
C LEU A 51 16.06 9.56 3.94
N LYS A 52 16.24 10.00 2.69
CA LYS A 52 17.46 10.70 2.25
C LYS A 52 17.70 11.98 3.04
N CYS A 53 16.66 12.81 3.23
CA CYS A 53 16.78 14.02 4.05
C CYS A 53 17.10 13.69 5.52
N ALA A 54 16.52 12.63 6.08
CA ALA A 54 16.83 12.20 7.44
C ALA A 54 18.30 11.77 7.56
N ARG A 55 18.82 11.03 6.57
CA ARG A 55 20.22 10.59 6.50
C ARG A 55 21.20 11.76 6.53
N GLU A 56 20.93 12.83 5.79
CA GLU A 56 21.81 14.02 5.72
C GLU A 56 21.98 14.72 7.08
N ASN A 57 21.00 14.58 7.97
CA ASN A 57 21.01 15.21 9.29
C ASN A 57 21.55 14.32 10.42
N ILE A 58 21.92 13.06 10.13
CA ILE A 58 22.33 12.08 11.14
C ILE A 58 23.85 11.96 11.18
N GLN A 59 24.42 12.14 12.37
CA GLN A 59 25.86 11.97 12.61
C GLN A 59 26.24 10.53 12.99
N SER A 60 25.26 9.70 13.33
CA SER A 60 25.50 8.35 13.83
C SER A 60 25.59 7.33 12.71
N LYS A 61 26.79 6.74 12.52
CA LYS A 61 27.07 5.83 11.42
C LYS A 61 26.11 4.64 11.35
N TRP A 62 25.86 3.96 12.47
CA TRP A 62 24.94 2.81 12.52
C TRP A 62 23.50 3.17 12.11
N ARG A 63 23.08 4.41 12.38
CA ARG A 63 21.76 4.90 12.02
C ARG A 63 21.70 5.28 10.54
N CYS A 64 22.79 5.81 9.97
CA CYS A 64 22.91 5.98 8.53
C CYS A 64 22.82 4.64 7.80
N ASP A 65 23.53 3.60 8.27
CA ASP A 65 23.49 2.24 7.69
C ASP A 65 22.08 1.60 7.76
N LEU A 66 21.26 1.96 8.75
CA LEU A 66 19.85 1.53 8.81
C LEU A 66 18.98 2.29 7.81
N ILE A 67 19.20 3.59 7.65
CA ILE A 67 18.43 4.40 6.69
C ILE A 67 18.78 4.00 5.26
N ASP A 68 20.05 3.73 4.98
CA ASP A 68 20.49 3.25 3.66
C ASP A 68 19.78 1.93 3.31
N ARG A 69 19.68 0.98 4.26
CA ARG A 69 18.89 -0.24 4.07
C ARG A 69 17.40 0.02 3.84
N ALA A 70 16.79 0.92 4.60
CA ALA A 70 15.39 1.28 4.40
C ALA A 70 15.13 1.93 3.03
N ILE A 71 16.11 2.67 2.48
CA ILE A 71 16.06 3.22 1.12
C ILE A 71 16.14 2.10 0.09
N ASP A 72 17.05 1.13 0.26
CA ASP A 72 17.16 -0.03 -0.63
C ASP A 72 15.86 -0.85 -0.64
N ASP A 73 15.29 -1.15 0.53
CA ASP A 73 14.01 -1.86 0.66
C ASP A 73 12.86 -1.12 -0.08
N ALA A 74 12.83 0.21 0.01
CA ALA A 74 11.86 1.04 -0.69
C ALA A 74 12.06 1.05 -2.21
N ASN A 75 13.31 1.07 -2.69
CA ASN A 75 13.61 0.98 -4.12
C ASN A 75 13.26 -0.40 -4.69
N GLU A 76 13.54 -1.49 -3.95
CA GLU A 76 13.17 -2.84 -4.36
C GLU A 76 11.67 -2.97 -4.56
N LEU A 77 10.86 -2.42 -3.63
CA LEU A 77 9.41 -2.39 -3.79
C LEU A 77 8.98 -1.59 -5.02
N LEU A 78 9.55 -0.41 -5.23
CA LEU A 78 9.20 0.44 -6.37
C LEU A 78 9.53 -0.25 -7.70
N GLN A 79 10.66 -0.94 -7.77
CA GLN A 79 11.07 -1.72 -8.93
C GLN A 79 10.12 -2.90 -9.17
N ALA A 80 9.80 -3.67 -8.13
CA ALA A 80 8.85 -4.78 -8.21
C ALA A 80 7.46 -4.33 -8.68
N MET A 81 7.01 -3.14 -8.27
CA MET A 81 5.77 -2.54 -8.75
C MET A 81 5.84 -2.20 -10.25
N ALA A 82 6.92 -1.59 -10.70
CA ALA A 82 7.12 -1.25 -12.12
C ALA A 82 7.17 -2.51 -13.01
N GLU A 83 7.84 -3.57 -12.55
CA GLU A 83 7.88 -4.86 -13.24
C GLU A 83 6.50 -5.55 -13.28
N ALA A 84 5.73 -5.43 -12.20
CA ALA A 84 4.37 -5.96 -12.16
C ALA A 84 3.43 -5.22 -13.11
N GLU A 85 3.58 -3.90 -13.28
CA GLU A 85 2.80 -3.12 -14.25
C GLU A 85 3.15 -3.49 -15.70
N LEU A 86 4.42 -3.75 -16.00
CA LEU A 86 4.84 -4.21 -17.33
C LEU A 86 4.29 -5.61 -17.68
N ASN A 87 4.16 -6.49 -16.69
CA ASN A 87 3.64 -7.85 -16.88
C ASN A 87 2.11 -7.94 -16.94
N LYS A 88 1.36 -6.88 -16.59
CA LYS A 88 -0.11 -6.85 -16.70
C LYS A 88 -0.62 -6.93 -18.14
N ASP A 89 0.20 -6.58 -19.13
CA ASP A 89 -0.17 -6.72 -20.56
C ASP A 89 -0.18 -8.19 -21.04
N ASN A 90 0.33 -9.15 -20.24
CA ASN A 90 0.42 -10.56 -20.60
C ASN A 90 -0.28 -11.53 -19.62
N ALA A 91 -0.89 -11.02 -18.54
CA ALA A 91 -1.61 -11.84 -17.57
C ALA A 91 -3.12 -11.70 -17.79
N PRO A 92 -3.84 -12.75 -18.22
CA PRO A 92 -5.30 -12.71 -18.16
C PRO A 92 -5.70 -12.53 -16.70
N CYS A 93 -6.43 -11.47 -16.41
CA CYS A 93 -6.98 -11.23 -15.09
C CYS A 93 -7.83 -12.45 -14.67
N GLU A 94 -7.38 -13.22 -13.68
CA GLU A 94 -8.19 -14.24 -13.01
C GLU A 94 -9.18 -13.60 -12.02
N CYS A 95 -9.77 -12.47 -12.43
CA CYS A 95 -10.97 -11.93 -11.80
C CYS A 95 -12.15 -12.82 -12.22
N THR A 96 -12.17 -14.06 -11.72
CA THR A 96 -13.39 -14.86 -11.76
C THR A 96 -14.42 -14.06 -10.98
N VAL A 97 -15.39 -13.51 -11.69
CA VAL A 97 -16.58 -12.90 -11.09
C VAL A 97 -17.23 -14.00 -10.26
N HIS A 98 -16.94 -14.03 -8.97
CA HIS A 98 -17.75 -14.77 -8.03
C HIS A 98 -19.05 -13.98 -7.93
N VAL A 99 -19.98 -14.26 -8.84
CA VAL A 99 -21.38 -13.94 -8.62
C VAL A 99 -21.80 -14.86 -7.48
N PRO A 100 -22.05 -14.37 -6.25
CA PRO A 100 -22.76 -15.18 -5.29
C PRO A 100 -24.14 -15.46 -5.87
N ASP A 101 -24.28 -16.66 -6.44
CA ASP A 101 -25.57 -17.29 -6.65
C ASP A 101 -26.26 -17.33 -5.27
N GLN A 102 -27.55 -17.00 -5.24
CA GLN A 102 -28.45 -17.03 -4.08
C GLN A 102 -28.65 -15.70 -3.32
N ILE A 103 -29.41 -14.80 -3.96
CA ILE A 103 -30.47 -14.09 -3.23
C ILE A 103 -31.78 -14.82 -3.54
N GLU A 104 -32.06 -15.85 -2.75
CA GLU A 104 -33.36 -16.51 -2.73
C GLU A 104 -34.42 -15.45 -2.41
N THR A 105 -35.23 -15.12 -3.42
CA THR A 105 -36.27 -14.11 -3.32
C THR A 105 -37.45 -14.71 -2.55
N THR A 106 -37.38 -14.68 -1.21
CA THR A 106 -38.53 -15.04 -0.37
C THR A 106 -39.50 -13.86 -0.30
N LEU A 107 -40.42 -13.83 -1.27
CA LEU A 107 -41.62 -12.99 -1.24
C LEU A 107 -42.57 -13.53 -0.15
N PRO A 108 -43.02 -12.73 0.83
CA PRO A 108 -44.13 -13.16 1.69
C PRO A 108 -45.46 -13.00 0.95
N GLU A 109 -46.17 -14.12 0.74
CA GLU A 109 -47.54 -14.16 0.25
C GLU A 109 -48.45 -13.28 1.13
N ARG A 110 -48.97 -12.20 0.56
CA ARG A 110 -50.09 -11.47 1.15
C ARG A 110 -51.36 -12.32 1.06
N ARG A 111 -51.64 -13.06 2.14
CA ARG A 111 -53.01 -13.46 2.47
C ARG A 111 -53.76 -12.24 3.02
N SER A 112 -54.65 -11.69 2.22
CA SER A 112 -55.75 -10.85 2.71
C SER A 112 -57.06 -11.49 2.27
N SER A 113 -57.66 -12.23 3.19
CA SER A 113 -59.08 -12.56 3.18
C SER A 113 -59.84 -11.35 3.73
N LEU A 114 -60.83 -10.87 2.99
CA LEU A 114 -62.17 -10.45 3.43
C LEU A 114 -62.96 -9.91 2.24
#